data_AF-A0A9E4N2R7-F1
#
_entry.id   AF-A0A9E4N2R7-F1
#
_cell.length_a   1.000
_cell.length_b   1.000
_cell.length_c   1.000
_cell.angle_alpha   90.00
_cell.angle_beta   90.00
_cell.angle_gamma   90.00
#
_symmetry.space_group_name_H-M   'P 1'
#
loop_
_entity.id
_entity.type
_entity.pdbx_description
1 polymer ?
#
loop_
_entity_poly.entity_id
_entity_poly.type
_entity_poly.pdbx_seq_one_letter_code
_entity_poly.pdbx_strand_id
1 'polypeptide(L)'
;MVSPLMAEDLSWAGMNDSQQKLLAPLAEQWESLPESRRQRLLKGADRWSQMTPEQQDRAKSRLETWRDLSSDQKQLVRERFREFVALEPQQRQLLLDRYQRFQNLSLDERKALRKRWQSMSPQQRQRALKRSKILRRLTPQQRQRLMRKLKQ
;
A
#
# COMPACT_ATOMS: atom_id res chain seq x y z
N MET A 1 10.16 15.53 -3.93
CA MET A 1 11.56 15.15 -4.18
C MET A 1 12.11 14.60 -2.87
N VAL A 2 12.65 13.39 -2.83
CA VAL A 2 13.24 12.83 -1.60
C VAL A 2 14.68 13.29 -1.57
N SER A 3 14.97 14.32 -0.78
CA SER A 3 16.35 14.80 -0.62
C SER A 3 17.24 13.65 -0.13
N PRO A 4 18.44 13.47 -0.70
CA PRO A 4 19.40 12.51 -0.16
C PRO A 4 19.81 12.97 1.25
N LEU A 5 19.69 12.08 2.24
CA LEU A 5 20.33 12.27 3.54
C LEU A 5 21.83 12.17 3.31
N MET A 6 22.60 13.18 3.73
CA MET A 6 24.06 13.18 3.57
C MET A 6 24.71 12.17 4.52
N ALA A 7 25.96 11.77 4.26
CA ALA A 7 26.65 10.75 5.07
C ALA A 7 26.71 11.09 6.58
N GLU A 8 26.77 12.37 6.96
CA GLU A 8 26.72 12.82 8.36
C GLU A 8 25.35 12.64 9.02
N ASP A 9 24.25 12.81 8.26
CA ASP A 9 22.88 12.57 8.73
C ASP A 9 22.58 11.07 8.97
N LEU A 10 23.46 10.19 8.50
CA LEU A 10 23.34 8.74 8.65
C LEU A 10 24.13 8.19 9.84
N SER A 11 24.96 9.01 10.48
CA SER A 11 25.71 8.63 11.68
C SER A 11 24.78 8.61 12.91
N TRP A 12 25.10 7.78 13.91
CA TRP A 12 24.34 7.77 15.17
C TRP A 12 24.33 9.13 15.88
N ALA A 13 25.46 9.86 15.81
CA ALA A 13 25.64 11.16 16.46
C ALA A 13 24.89 12.31 15.78
N GLY A 14 24.62 12.23 14.47
CA GLY A 14 23.86 13.24 13.72
C GLY A 14 22.34 13.12 13.84
N MET A 15 21.85 12.08 14.52
CA MET A 15 20.42 11.86 14.72
C MET A 15 19.81 12.81 15.76
N ASN A 16 18.54 13.16 15.59
CA ASN A 16 17.79 13.86 16.64
C ASN A 16 17.31 12.89 17.75
N ASP A 17 16.95 13.45 18.91
CA ASP A 17 16.52 12.69 20.10
C ASP A 17 15.40 11.69 19.83
N SER A 18 14.46 12.04 18.95
CA SER A 18 13.32 11.16 18.61
C SER A 18 13.79 9.95 17.80
N GLN A 19 14.68 10.15 16.83
CA GLN A 19 15.29 9.08 16.05
C GLN A 19 16.15 8.17 16.94
N GLN A 20 16.99 8.74 17.81
CA GLN A 20 17.84 7.97 18.72
C GLN A 20 17.01 7.11 19.68
N LYS A 21 15.93 7.65 20.26
CA LYS A 21 15.02 6.87 21.13
C LYS A 21 14.34 5.73 20.39
N LEU A 22 13.85 5.97 19.16
CA LEU A 22 13.16 4.95 18.37
C LEU A 22 14.10 3.86 17.86
N LEU A 23 15.36 4.20 17.59
CA LEU A 23 16.37 3.29 17.04
C LEU A 23 17.34 2.78 18.10
N ALA A 24 17.14 3.11 19.39
CA ALA A 24 18.02 2.71 20.51
C ALA A 24 18.38 1.21 20.51
N PRO A 25 17.46 0.27 20.20
CA PRO A 25 17.80 -1.15 20.15
C PRO A 25 18.82 -1.53 19.07
N LEU A 26 19.08 -0.63 18.11
CA LEU A 26 20.03 -0.82 17.01
C LEU A 26 21.31 0.01 17.17
N ALA A 27 21.46 0.74 18.29
CA ALA A 27 22.57 1.67 18.52
C ALA A 27 23.95 1.04 18.34
N GLU A 28 24.19 -0.09 19.03
CA GLU A 28 25.48 -0.79 19.02
C GLU A 28 25.88 -1.31 17.64
N GLN A 29 24.90 -1.71 16.84
CA GLN A 29 25.11 -2.29 15.51
C GLN A 29 25.00 -1.25 14.41
N TRP A 30 24.67 0.01 14.73
CA TRP A 30 24.27 1.01 13.74
C TRP A 30 25.30 1.19 12.63
N GLU A 31 26.57 1.38 12.99
CA GLU A 31 27.66 1.62 12.03
C GLU A 31 27.98 0.39 11.17
N SER A 32 27.63 -0.81 11.62
CA SER A 32 27.76 -2.04 10.83
C SER A 32 26.63 -2.25 9.81
N LEU A 33 25.53 -1.49 9.93
CA LEU A 33 24.39 -1.63 9.02
C LEU A 33 24.74 -1.03 7.64
N PRO A 34 24.36 -1.71 6.53
CA PRO A 34 24.50 -1.14 5.20
C PRO A 34 23.82 0.22 5.13
N GLU A 35 24.43 1.18 4.42
CA GLU A 35 23.94 2.55 4.32
C GLU A 35 22.46 2.60 3.87
N SER A 36 22.09 1.80 2.87
CA SER A 36 20.70 1.72 2.40
C SER A 36 19.71 1.28 3.49
N ARG A 37 20.16 0.46 4.46
CA ARG A 37 19.35 0.04 5.60
C ARG A 37 19.23 1.16 6.61
N ARG A 38 20.33 1.86 6.93
CA ARG A 38 20.33 3.05 7.80
C ARG A 38 19.40 4.13 7.28
N GLN A 39 19.50 4.48 5.99
CA GLN A 39 18.62 5.43 5.32
C GLN A 39 17.14 5.05 5.43
N ARG A 40 16.80 3.76 5.27
CA ARG A 40 15.40 3.29 5.41
C ARG A 40 14.89 3.39 6.84
N LEU A 41 15.73 3.08 7.82
CA LEU A 41 15.40 3.15 9.25
C LEU A 41 15.16 4.60 9.67
N LEU A 42 16.05 5.53 9.28
CA LEU A 42 15.88 6.96 9.55
C LEU A 42 14.61 7.53 8.92
N LYS A 43 14.37 7.28 7.63
CA LYS A 43 13.10 7.65 6.96
C LYS A 43 11.86 7.00 7.58
N GLY A 44 12.03 5.89 8.30
CA GLY A 44 10.98 5.24 9.07
C GLY A 44 10.72 5.98 10.38
N ALA A 45 11.79 6.29 11.12
CA ALA A 45 11.76 7.05 12.36
C ALA A 45 11.17 8.45 12.17
N ASP A 46 11.53 9.15 11.09
CA ASP A 46 10.95 10.47 10.76
C ASP A 46 9.45 10.41 10.48
N ARG A 47 9.01 9.38 9.74
CA ARG A 47 7.59 9.18 9.51
C ARG A 47 6.86 8.83 10.80
N TRP A 48 7.50 8.07 11.68
CA TRP A 48 6.92 7.68 12.97
C TRP A 48 6.75 8.89 13.90
N SER A 49 7.74 9.77 13.98
CA SER A 49 7.68 10.97 14.83
C SER A 49 6.64 11.98 14.35
N GLN A 50 6.33 11.99 13.05
CA GLN A 50 5.28 12.82 12.46
C GLN A 50 3.86 12.23 12.58
N MET A 51 3.72 10.99 13.04
CA MET A 51 2.41 10.34 13.18
C MET A 51 1.71 10.75 14.48
N THR A 52 0.38 10.91 14.42
CA THR A 52 -0.45 11.01 15.63
C THR A 52 -0.47 9.67 16.39
N PRO A 53 -0.81 9.65 17.68
CA PRO A 53 -0.92 8.40 18.45
C PRO A 53 -1.80 7.34 17.75
N GLU A 54 -2.94 7.75 17.18
CA GLU A 54 -3.84 6.84 16.47
C GLU A 54 -3.22 6.28 15.18
N GLN A 55 -2.41 7.08 14.49
CA GLN A 55 -1.67 6.63 13.30
C GLN A 55 -0.57 5.64 13.68
N GLN A 56 0.14 5.89 14.79
CA GLN A 56 1.15 4.99 15.34
C GLN A 56 0.53 3.65 15.74
N ASP A 57 -0.63 3.66 16.39
CA ASP A 57 -1.31 2.42 16.79
C ASP A 57 -1.78 1.61 15.58
N ARG A 58 -2.35 2.26 14.57
CA ARG A 58 -2.66 1.59 13.29
C ARG A 58 -1.41 1.01 12.62
N ALA A 59 -0.27 1.69 12.73
CA ALA A 59 0.99 1.19 12.18
C ALA A 59 1.51 -0.03 12.97
N LYS A 60 1.41 -0.04 14.30
CA LYS A 60 1.72 -1.22 15.15
C LYS A 60 0.88 -2.42 14.76
N SER A 61 -0.45 -2.27 14.69
CA SER A 61 -1.34 -3.39 14.34
C SER A 61 -1.06 -3.96 12.94
N ARG A 62 -0.71 -3.10 11.98
CA ARG A 62 -0.28 -3.55 10.63
C ARG A 62 1.04 -4.30 10.68
N LEU A 63 1.98 -3.86 11.52
CA LEU A 63 3.26 -4.52 11.69
C LEU A 63 3.11 -5.89 12.36
N GLU A 64 2.24 -6.02 13.36
CA GLU A 64 1.88 -7.31 13.98
C GLU A 64 1.27 -8.25 12.95
N THR A 65 0.25 -7.79 12.24
CA THR A 65 -0.36 -8.56 11.14
C THR A 65 0.70 -9.01 10.13
N TRP A 66 1.64 -8.13 9.79
CA TRP A 66 2.74 -8.45 8.88
C TRP A 66 3.69 -9.51 9.45
N ARG A 67 4.02 -9.46 10.75
CA ARG A 67 4.89 -10.46 11.40
C ARG A 67 4.25 -11.85 11.36
N ASP A 68 2.94 -11.92 11.56
CA ASP A 68 2.17 -13.16 11.62
C ASP A 68 1.95 -13.81 10.23
N LEU A 69 2.16 -13.08 9.14
CA LEU A 69 2.11 -13.66 7.79
C LEU A 69 3.21 -14.72 7.59
N SER A 70 2.86 -15.80 6.89
CA SER A 70 3.85 -16.79 6.43
C SER A 70 4.84 -16.19 5.43
N SER A 71 5.94 -16.89 5.16
CA SER A 71 6.90 -16.52 4.10
C SER A 71 6.21 -16.25 2.76
N ASP A 72 5.31 -17.14 2.38
CA ASP A 72 4.63 -17.12 1.08
C ASP A 72 3.64 -15.96 1.01
N GLN A 73 2.92 -15.71 2.10
CA GLN A 73 2.03 -14.56 2.20
C GLN A 73 2.81 -13.24 2.15
N LYS A 74 3.94 -13.14 2.86
CA LYS A 74 4.84 -11.98 2.79
C LYS A 74 5.36 -11.77 1.38
N GLN A 75 5.75 -12.83 0.68
CA GLN A 75 6.19 -12.76 -0.71
C GLN A 75 5.08 -12.27 -1.64
N LEU A 76 3.88 -12.82 -1.51
CA LEU A 76 2.71 -12.39 -2.29
C LEU A 76 2.41 -10.91 -2.08
N VAL A 77 2.41 -10.43 -0.83
CA VAL A 77 2.16 -9.00 -0.56
C VAL A 77 3.25 -8.12 -1.16
N ARG A 78 4.53 -8.52 -1.05
CA ARG A 78 5.66 -7.78 -1.68
C ARG A 78 5.50 -7.72 -3.19
N GLU A 79 5.11 -8.82 -3.83
CA GLU A 79 4.85 -8.87 -5.26
C GLU A 79 3.70 -7.93 -5.67
N ARG A 80 2.56 -8.02 -4.98
CA ARG A 80 1.42 -7.12 -5.22
C ARG A 80 1.76 -5.65 -5.00
N PHE A 81 2.60 -5.37 -4.01
CA PHE A 81 3.08 -4.02 -3.76
C PHE A 81 3.98 -3.53 -4.91
N ARG A 82 4.90 -4.37 -5.42
CA ARG A 82 5.71 -4.04 -6.60
C ARG A 82 4.84 -3.77 -7.82
N GLU A 83 3.85 -4.62 -8.10
CA GLU A 83 2.88 -4.39 -9.18
C GLU A 83 2.16 -3.05 -9.00
N PHE A 84 1.70 -2.74 -7.80
CA PHE A 84 1.01 -1.49 -7.48
C PHE A 84 1.89 -0.25 -7.68
N VAL A 85 3.14 -0.30 -7.20
CA VAL A 85 4.13 0.78 -7.38
C VAL A 85 4.64 0.89 -8.81
N ALA A 86 4.44 -0.12 -9.65
CA ALA A 86 4.73 -0.06 -11.08
C ALA A 86 3.57 0.52 -11.92
N LEU A 87 2.36 0.64 -11.37
CA LEU A 87 1.22 1.23 -12.09
C LEU A 87 1.45 2.71 -12.40
N GLU A 88 0.83 3.22 -13.46
CA GLU A 88 0.81 4.67 -13.71
C GLU A 88 0.09 5.42 -12.57
N PRO A 89 0.47 6.67 -12.23
CA PRO A 89 -0.13 7.41 -11.12
C PRO A 89 -1.67 7.47 -11.18
N GLN A 90 -2.22 7.68 -12.37
CA GLN A 90 -3.67 7.71 -12.58
C GLN A 90 -4.34 6.34 -12.31
N GLN A 91 -3.66 5.24 -12.66
CA GLN A 91 -4.15 3.89 -12.40
C GLN A 91 -4.10 3.55 -10.90
N ARG A 92 -3.06 4.00 -10.20
CA ARG A 92 -2.96 3.88 -8.73
C ARG A 92 -4.08 4.63 -8.04
N GLN A 93 -4.27 5.90 -8.37
CA GLN A 93 -5.30 6.75 -7.75
C GLN A 93 -6.68 6.11 -7.87
N LEU A 94 -7.02 5.68 -9.07
CA LEU A 94 -8.27 4.97 -9.30
C LEU A 94 -8.43 3.72 -8.41
N LEU A 95 -7.37 2.91 -8.27
CA LEU A 95 -7.45 1.71 -7.45
C LEU A 95 -7.72 2.07 -5.98
N LEU A 96 -7.07 3.12 -5.48
CA LEU A 96 -7.29 3.67 -4.15
C LEU A 96 -8.73 4.19 -4.00
N ASP A 97 -9.25 4.97 -4.97
CA ASP A 97 -10.62 5.49 -4.94
C ASP A 97 -11.65 4.34 -4.90
N ARG A 98 -11.43 3.29 -5.70
CA ARG A 98 -12.31 2.10 -5.70
C ARG A 98 -12.26 1.37 -4.38
N TYR A 99 -11.07 1.22 -3.82
CA TYR A 99 -10.88 0.60 -2.51
C TYR A 99 -11.59 1.40 -1.42
N GLN A 100 -11.45 2.73 -1.41
CA GLN A 100 -12.13 3.60 -0.47
C GLN A 100 -13.65 3.51 -0.59
N ARG A 101 -14.18 3.56 -1.82
CA ARG A 101 -15.63 3.37 -2.06
C ARG A 101 -16.12 2.03 -1.54
N PHE A 102 -15.36 0.96 -1.79
CA PHE A 102 -15.70 -0.37 -1.28
C PHE A 102 -15.67 -0.43 0.25
N GLN A 103 -14.69 0.22 0.89
CA GLN A 103 -14.61 0.31 2.34
C GLN A 103 -15.77 1.10 2.95
N ASN A 104 -16.33 2.06 2.21
CA ASN A 104 -17.48 2.83 2.66
C ASN A 104 -18.84 2.14 2.39
N LEU A 105 -18.87 0.99 1.71
CA LEU A 105 -20.11 0.24 1.52
C LEU A 105 -20.61 -0.32 2.85
N SER A 106 -21.92 -0.25 3.06
CA SER A 106 -22.61 -0.89 4.18
C SER A 106 -22.46 -2.41 4.14
N LEU A 107 -22.69 -3.06 5.28
CA LEU A 107 -22.64 -4.52 5.36
C LEU A 107 -23.62 -5.18 4.38
N ASP A 108 -24.80 -4.60 4.18
CA ASP A 108 -25.81 -5.15 3.28
C ASP A 108 -25.45 -4.94 1.81
N GLU A 109 -24.86 -3.81 1.45
CA GLU A 109 -24.32 -3.59 0.11
C GLU A 109 -23.19 -4.60 -0.20
N ARG A 110 -22.27 -4.82 0.75
CA ARG A 110 -21.21 -5.82 0.61
C ARG A 110 -21.77 -7.24 0.48
N LYS A 111 -22.79 -7.60 1.27
CA LYS A 111 -23.48 -8.89 1.18
C LYS A 111 -24.17 -9.04 -0.17
N ALA A 112 -24.86 -8.02 -0.67
CA ALA A 112 -25.53 -8.03 -1.96
C ALA A 112 -24.53 -8.22 -3.11
N LEU A 113 -23.38 -7.53 -3.07
CA LEU A 113 -22.29 -7.73 -4.04
C LEU A 113 -21.77 -9.16 -4.03
N ARG A 114 -21.56 -9.73 -2.83
CA ARG A 114 -21.13 -11.13 -2.68
C ARG A 114 -22.16 -12.12 -3.21
N LYS A 115 -23.44 -11.96 -2.85
CA LYS A 115 -24.54 -12.80 -3.35
C LYS A 115 -24.63 -12.74 -4.87
N ARG A 116 -24.57 -11.54 -5.45
CA ARG A 116 -24.56 -11.35 -6.90
C ARG A 116 -23.39 -12.05 -7.58
N TRP A 117 -22.18 -12.00 -7.00
CA TRP A 117 -21.03 -12.72 -7.52
C TRP A 117 -21.22 -14.24 -7.44
N GLN A 118 -21.77 -14.73 -6.33
CA GLN A 118 -22.06 -16.14 -6.10
C GLN A 118 -23.12 -16.69 -7.06
N SER A 119 -24.15 -15.91 -7.40
CA SER A 119 -25.19 -16.31 -8.34
C SER A 119 -24.78 -16.23 -9.81
N MET A 120 -23.64 -15.62 -10.15
CA MET A 120 -23.13 -15.60 -11.53
C MET A 120 -22.62 -16.98 -11.97
N SER A 121 -22.95 -17.37 -13.20
CA SER A 121 -22.36 -18.55 -13.85
C SER A 121 -20.85 -18.36 -14.08
N PRO A 122 -20.08 -19.44 -14.27
CA PRO A 122 -18.64 -19.35 -14.56
C PRO A 122 -18.34 -18.43 -15.76
N GLN A 123 -19.15 -18.50 -16.81
CA GLN A 123 -19.00 -17.66 -17.99
C GLN A 123 -19.27 -16.18 -17.70
N GLN A 124 -20.29 -15.88 -16.89
CA GLN A 124 -20.59 -14.51 -16.45
C GLN A 124 -19.46 -13.93 -15.60
N ARG A 125 -18.90 -14.72 -14.67
CA ARG A 125 -17.73 -14.32 -13.88
C ARG A 125 -16.52 -14.04 -14.76
N GLN A 126 -16.22 -14.91 -15.72
CA GLN A 126 -15.13 -14.69 -16.67
C GLN A 126 -15.29 -13.39 -17.46
N ARG A 127 -16.51 -13.10 -17.96
CA ARG A 127 -16.81 -11.84 -18.67
C ARG A 127 -16.60 -10.63 -17.75
N ALA A 128 -17.05 -10.71 -16.50
CA ALA A 128 -16.86 -9.65 -15.51
C ALA A 128 -15.36 -9.40 -15.20
N LEU A 129 -14.56 -10.46 -15.03
CA LEU A 129 -13.11 -10.37 -14.81
C LEU A 129 -12.38 -9.78 -16.02
N LYS A 130 -12.71 -10.23 -17.24
CA LYS A 130 -12.15 -9.68 -18.49
C LYS A 130 -12.47 -8.19 -18.61
N ARG A 131 -13.73 -7.81 -18.38
CA ARG A 131 -14.16 -6.40 -18.36
C ARG A 131 -13.41 -5.59 -17.31
N SER A 132 -13.26 -6.12 -16.09
CA SER A 132 -12.49 -5.46 -15.03
C SER A 132 -11.01 -5.27 -15.41
N LYS A 133 -10.37 -6.28 -16.01
CA LYS A 133 -8.98 -6.22 -16.51
C LYS A 133 -8.81 -5.16 -17.59
N ILE A 134 -9.72 -5.10 -18.57
CA ILE A 134 -9.71 -4.08 -19.63
C ILE A 134 -9.90 -2.70 -19.02
N LEU A 135 -10.93 -2.53 -18.19
CA LEU A 135 -11.20 -1.25 -17.56
C LEU A 135 -9.97 -0.79 -16.79
N ARG A 136 -9.34 -1.61 -15.93
CA ARG A 136 -8.14 -1.25 -15.16
C ARG A 136 -7.02 -0.60 -16.00
N ARG A 137 -6.86 -0.98 -17.26
CA ARG A 137 -5.84 -0.44 -18.17
C ARG A 137 -6.21 0.91 -18.81
N LEU A 138 -7.51 1.22 -18.90
CA LEU A 138 -8.03 2.44 -19.53
C LEU A 138 -8.01 3.65 -18.58
N THR A 139 -7.80 4.84 -19.13
CA THR A 139 -7.95 6.12 -18.43
C THR A 139 -9.43 6.41 -18.09
N PRO A 140 -9.74 7.30 -17.12
CA PRO A 140 -11.11 7.68 -16.79
C PRO A 140 -11.93 8.14 -18.01
N GLN A 141 -11.34 8.96 -18.88
CA GLN A 141 -11.99 9.44 -20.11
C GLN A 141 -12.26 8.29 -21.11
N GLN A 142 -11.27 7.41 -21.34
CA GLN A 142 -11.44 6.25 -22.21
C GLN A 142 -12.55 5.32 -21.72
N ARG A 143 -12.64 5.12 -20.39
CA ARG A 143 -13.72 4.34 -19.79
C ARG A 143 -15.08 4.98 -19.94
N GLN A 144 -15.20 6.29 -19.70
CA GLN A 144 -16.47 6.98 -19.84
C GLN A 144 -17.01 6.84 -21.26
N ARG A 145 -16.14 7.00 -22.26
CA ARG A 145 -16.47 6.76 -23.68
C ARG A 145 -16.92 5.31 -23.92
N LEU A 146 -16.16 4.33 -23.43
CA LEU A 146 -16.52 2.91 -23.55
C LEU A 146 -17.86 2.60 -22.88
N MET A 147 -18.09 3.09 -21.67
CA MET A 147 -19.32 2.88 -20.92
C MET A 147 -20.53 3.56 -21.58
N ARG A 148 -20.34 4.70 -22.24
CA ARG A 148 -21.39 5.36 -23.04
C ARG A 148 -21.75 4.52 -24.26
N LYS A 149 -20.76 3.97 -24.98
CA LYS A 149 -20.98 3.08 -26.12
C LYS A 149 -21.69 1.78 -25.77
N LEU A 150 -21.47 1.24 -24.56
CA LEU A 150 -22.13 0.01 -24.10
C LEU A 150 -23.57 0.22 -23.58
N LYS A 151 -24.02 1.47 -23.48
CA LYS A 151 -25.38 1.84 -23.03
C LYS A 151 -26.30 2.26 -24.18
N GLN A 152 -25.76 2.44 -25.38
CA GLN A 152 -26.49 2.64 -26.64
C GLN A 152 -26.63 1.27 -27.31
#